data_AF-A0A5B7GA03-F1
#
_entry.id   AF-A0A5B7GA03-F1
#
_cell.length_a   1.000
_cell.length_b   1.000
_cell.length_c   1.000
_cell.angle_alpha   90.00
_cell.angle_beta   90.00
_cell.angle_gamma   90.00
#
_symmetry.space_group_name_H-M   'P 1'
#
loop_
_entity.id
_entity.type
_entity.pdbx_description
1 polymer ?
#
loop_
_entity_poly.entity_id
_entity_poly.type
_entity_poly.pdbx_seq_one_letter_code
_entity_poly.pdbx_strand_id
1 'polypeptide(L)'
;MASKVIRKVVSSAKAPAAIGAYSQAVQAGNTLYISGQLGLDTATLNLVSEDVVEQTRTALTNMGHILEAAGCTYKHVVKTTVLLADINDFAKVNEEYSKFFTESKPARAAYQVANLPKIMVDEATRKTLSSIPLMRVKAGPRDKEAWVTRLKEEYQGLIKVSH
;
A
#
# COMPACT_ATOMS: atom_id res chain seq x y z
N MET A 1 33.55 10.18 -0.79
CA MET A 1 33.12 9.12 0.14
C MET A 1 31.61 8.99 0.04
N ALA A 2 31.06 7.79 -0.16
CA ALA A 2 29.61 7.60 -0.15
C ALA A 2 29.09 7.78 1.28
N SER A 3 28.22 8.76 1.50
CA SER A 3 27.51 8.96 2.76
C SER A 3 26.70 7.70 3.09
N LYS A 4 26.86 7.17 4.31
CA LYS A 4 26.12 5.99 4.78
C LYS A 4 24.64 6.36 4.93
N VAL A 5 23.77 5.78 4.10
CA VAL A 5 22.31 5.96 4.23
C VAL A 5 21.85 5.26 5.52
N ILE A 6 21.27 6.03 6.44
CA ILE A 6 20.68 5.50 7.67
C ILE A 6 19.28 4.97 7.34
N ARG A 7 19.05 3.69 7.64
CA ARG A 7 17.74 3.04 7.58
C ARG A 7 17.09 3.04 8.96
N LYS A 8 15.89 3.59 9.08
CA LYS A 8 15.08 3.58 10.30
C LYS A 8 13.73 2.93 10.03
N VAL A 9 13.35 1.94 10.83
CA VAL A 9 12.00 1.36 10.81
C VAL A 9 11.07 2.32 11.55
N VAL A 10 9.92 2.61 10.96
CA VAL A 10 8.87 3.44 11.56
C VAL A 10 7.66 2.57 11.84
N SER A 11 7.14 2.68 13.07
CA SER A 11 5.94 2.00 13.52
C SER A 11 5.12 2.90 14.44
N SER A 12 3.80 2.82 14.34
CA SER A 12 2.82 3.51 15.16
C SER A 12 1.89 2.49 15.80
N ALA A 13 1.68 2.60 17.11
CA ALA A 13 0.68 1.79 17.83
C ALA A 13 -0.77 2.18 17.47
N LYS A 14 -0.96 3.36 16.87
CA LYS A 14 -2.27 3.84 16.37
C LYS A 14 -2.58 3.34 14.96
N ALA A 15 -1.68 2.57 14.33
CA ALA A 15 -1.91 1.98 13.01
C ALA A 15 -1.86 0.45 13.11
N PRO A 16 -2.57 -0.29 12.25
CA PRO A 16 -2.59 -1.76 12.27
C PRO A 16 -1.18 -2.33 12.23
N ALA A 17 -0.90 -3.27 13.14
CA ALA A 17 0.41 -3.91 13.20
C ALA A 17 0.77 -4.60 11.87
N ALA A 18 2.05 -4.63 11.53
CA ALA A 18 2.50 -5.40 10.36
C ALA A 18 2.42 -6.90 10.70
N ILE A 19 1.48 -7.61 10.07
CA ILE A 19 1.19 -9.04 10.34
C ILE A 19 2.12 -9.97 9.53
N GLY A 20 2.77 -9.43 8.49
CA GLY A 20 3.68 -10.18 7.61
C GLY A 20 5.14 -9.73 7.73
N ALA A 21 5.98 -10.24 6.82
CA ALA A 21 7.40 -9.91 6.73
C ALA A 21 7.64 -8.51 6.11
N TYR A 22 7.05 -7.47 6.69
CA TYR A 22 7.18 -6.08 6.28
C TYR A 22 7.10 -5.11 7.47
N SER A 23 7.50 -3.85 7.27
CA SER A 23 7.34 -2.77 8.25
C SER A 23 6.22 -1.83 7.82
N GLN A 24 5.53 -1.17 8.77
CA GLN A 24 4.52 -0.15 8.43
C GLN A 24 5.12 0.95 7.55
N ALA A 25 6.31 1.43 7.91
CA ALA A 25 7.14 2.26 7.05
C ALA A 25 8.63 2.08 7.32
N VAL A 26 9.45 2.48 6.34
CA VAL A 26 10.91 2.54 6.45
C VAL A 26 11.37 3.90 5.94
N GLN A 27 12.15 4.59 6.76
CA GLN A 27 12.84 5.81 6.37
C GLN A 27 14.26 5.46 5.92
N ALA A 28 14.66 5.96 4.75
CA ALA A 28 16.01 5.89 4.21
C ALA A 28 16.48 7.31 3.86
N GLY A 29 17.37 7.86 4.69
CA GLY A 29 17.71 9.28 4.60
C GLY A 29 16.47 10.18 4.78
N ASN A 30 16.17 11.01 3.78
CA ASN A 30 15.05 11.96 3.82
C ASN A 30 13.77 11.41 3.15
N THR A 31 13.78 10.15 2.72
CA THR A 31 12.62 9.53 2.05
C THR A 31 11.97 8.51 2.98
N LEU A 32 10.66 8.67 3.18
CA LEU A 32 9.82 7.73 3.92
C LEU A 32 9.02 6.86 2.94
N TYR A 33 9.24 5.56 3.01
CA TYR A 33 8.46 4.58 2.26
C TYR A 33 7.41 3.98 3.19
N ILE A 34 6.14 4.19 2.88
CA ILE A 34 5.00 3.67 3.63
C ILE A 34 4.45 2.46 2.89
N SER A 35 4.22 1.36 3.61
CA SER A 35 3.58 0.15 3.08
C SER A 35 2.12 0.42 2.68
N GLY A 36 1.54 -0.48 1.89
CA GLY A 36 0.12 -0.38 1.52
C GLY A 36 -0.78 -0.33 2.76
N GLN A 37 -1.64 0.67 2.83
CA GLN A 37 -2.60 0.83 3.92
C GLN A 37 -3.96 0.32 3.48
N LEU A 38 -4.59 -0.48 4.35
CA LEU A 38 -5.93 -1.00 4.20
C LEU A 38 -6.84 -0.36 5.25
N GLY A 39 -8.16 -0.40 5.00
CA GLY A 39 -9.18 0.07 5.93
C GLY A 39 -9.38 -0.87 7.12
N LEU A 40 -8.31 -1.17 7.85
CA LEU A 40 -8.33 -2.08 8.99
C LEU A 40 -8.50 -1.32 10.30
N ASP A 41 -9.27 -1.92 11.19
CA ASP A 41 -9.29 -1.54 12.59
C ASP A 41 -8.00 -1.98 13.29
N THR A 42 -7.47 -1.12 14.16
CA THR A 42 -6.16 -1.32 14.79
C THR A 42 -6.18 -2.41 15.85
N ALA A 43 -7.31 -2.60 16.52
CA ALA A 43 -7.47 -3.57 17.61
C ALA A 43 -7.78 -4.98 17.07
N THR A 44 -8.68 -5.07 16.09
CA THR A 44 -9.17 -6.34 15.56
C THR A 44 -8.42 -6.82 14.33
N LEU A 45 -7.72 -5.92 13.63
CA LEU A 45 -7.04 -6.18 12.35
C LEU A 45 -7.98 -6.68 11.23
N ASN A 46 -9.28 -6.42 11.38
CA ASN A 46 -10.32 -6.69 10.39
C ASN A 46 -10.65 -5.42 9.61
N LEU A 47 -11.26 -5.57 8.42
CA LEU A 47 -11.83 -4.44 7.72
C LEU A 47 -12.90 -3.76 8.58
N VAL A 48 -12.88 -2.42 8.63
CA VAL A 48 -13.83 -1.64 9.43
C VAL A 48 -15.26 -1.73 8.89
N SER A 49 -15.42 -2.03 7.60
CA SER A 49 -16.69 -2.06 6.89
C SER A 49 -16.53 -2.72 5.52
N GLU A 50 -17.63 -3.18 4.94
CA GLU A 50 -17.73 -3.54 3.51
C GLU A 50 -17.80 -2.28 2.62
N ASP A 51 -18.11 -1.10 3.19
CA ASP A 51 -18.18 0.16 2.46
C ASP A 51 -16.78 0.72 2.14
N VAL A 52 -16.53 0.94 0.84
CA VAL A 52 -15.31 1.51 0.30
C VAL A 52 -14.99 2.90 0.87
N VAL A 53 -16.00 3.70 1.22
CA VAL A 53 -15.80 5.05 1.77
C VAL A 53 -15.17 4.95 3.16
N GLU A 54 -15.74 4.12 4.04
CA GLU A 54 -15.22 3.90 5.38
C GLU A 54 -13.85 3.19 5.34
N GLN A 55 -13.66 2.24 4.42
CA GLN A 55 -12.35 1.62 4.21
C GLN A 55 -11.30 2.65 3.77
N THR A 56 -11.65 3.56 2.85
CA THR A 56 -10.75 4.62 2.38
C THR A 56 -10.39 5.58 3.50
N ARG A 57 -11.38 6.05 4.27
CA ARG A 57 -11.17 6.93 5.42
C ARG A 57 -10.22 6.30 6.43
N THR A 58 -10.43 5.03 6.76
CA THR A 58 -9.60 4.32 7.72
C THR A 58 -8.19 4.06 7.17
N ALA A 59 -8.06 3.66 5.90
CA ALA A 59 -6.76 3.45 5.28
C ALA A 59 -5.90 4.73 5.29
N LEU A 60 -6.52 5.88 4.98
CA LEU A 60 -5.85 7.17 5.01
C LEU A 60 -5.54 7.61 6.45
N THR A 61 -6.45 7.40 7.40
CA THR A 61 -6.21 7.66 8.83
C THR A 61 -5.02 6.85 9.36
N ASN A 62 -4.96 5.56 9.04
CA ASN A 62 -3.85 4.67 9.38
C ASN A 62 -2.52 5.17 8.78
N MET A 63 -2.54 5.64 7.52
CA MET A 63 -1.39 6.31 6.90
C MET A 63 -0.97 7.56 7.68
N GLY A 64 -1.93 8.38 8.12
CA GLY A 64 -1.70 9.55 8.96
C GLY A 64 -0.99 9.21 10.26
N HIS A 65 -1.38 8.14 10.94
CA HIS A 65 -0.73 7.68 12.16
C HIS A 65 0.72 7.21 11.94
N ILE A 66 1.03 6.64 10.77
CA ILE A 66 2.40 6.26 10.41
C ILE A 66 3.23 7.50 10.05
N LEU A 67 2.65 8.47 9.33
CA LEU A 67 3.27 9.76 9.06
C LEU A 67 3.60 10.49 10.36
N GLU A 68 2.65 10.56 11.30
CA GLU A 68 2.83 11.18 12.63
C GLU A 68 4.00 10.53 13.39
N ALA A 69 4.10 9.20 13.38
CA ALA A 69 5.21 8.47 14.02
C ALA A 69 6.59 8.75 13.36
N ALA A 70 6.60 9.19 12.10
CA ALA A 70 7.80 9.65 11.40
C ALA A 70 8.08 11.16 11.59
N GLY A 71 7.22 11.90 12.29
CA GLY A 71 7.29 13.37 12.37
C GLY A 71 6.83 14.07 11.08
N CYS A 72 6.03 13.39 10.26
CA CYS A 72 5.48 13.89 9.01
C CYS A 72 3.97 14.11 9.09
N THR A 73 3.43 14.73 8.04
CA THR A 73 1.99 14.97 7.84
C THR A 73 1.63 14.71 6.38
N TYR A 74 0.34 14.74 6.02
CA TYR A 74 -0.10 14.55 4.62
C TYR A 74 0.54 15.56 3.64
N LYS A 75 0.97 16.74 4.11
CA LYS A 75 1.67 17.75 3.30
C LYS A 75 3.03 17.27 2.76
N HIS A 76 3.63 16.28 3.42
CA HIS A 76 4.92 15.71 3.02
C HIS A 76 4.77 14.57 2.01
N VAL A 77 3.54 14.13 1.71
CA VAL A 77 3.29 13.06 0.75
C VAL A 77 3.43 13.63 -0.65
N VAL A 78 4.36 13.08 -1.41
CA VAL A 78 4.64 13.53 -2.79
C VAL A 78 4.04 12.59 -3.85
N LYS A 79 3.79 11.32 -3.51
CA LYS A 79 3.27 10.29 -4.41
C LYS A 79 2.38 9.30 -3.65
N THR A 80 1.23 8.96 -4.24
CA THR A 80 0.37 7.85 -3.78
C THR A 80 0.03 6.90 -4.92
N THR A 81 -0.21 5.64 -4.58
CA THR A 81 -0.78 4.65 -5.50
C THR A 81 -2.06 4.11 -4.87
N VAL A 82 -3.18 4.27 -5.55
CA VAL A 82 -4.50 3.84 -5.09
C VAL A 82 -4.90 2.59 -5.86
N LEU A 83 -4.98 1.47 -5.14
CA LEU A 83 -5.35 0.18 -5.71
C LEU A 83 -6.82 -0.09 -5.35
N LEU A 84 -7.67 -0.22 -6.36
CA LEU A 84 -9.10 -0.42 -6.18
C LEU A 84 -9.48 -1.89 -6.46
N ALA A 85 -10.42 -2.43 -5.71
CA ALA A 85 -11.03 -3.73 -6.03
C ALA A 85 -12.03 -3.59 -7.19
N ASP A 86 -12.78 -2.48 -7.22
CA ASP A 86 -13.67 -2.09 -8.30
C ASP A 86 -13.39 -0.64 -8.71
N ILE A 87 -13.10 -0.40 -9.99
CA ILE A 87 -12.87 0.94 -10.54
C ILE A 87 -14.13 1.83 -10.47
N ASN A 88 -15.32 1.24 -10.40
CA ASN A 88 -16.58 1.98 -10.31
C ASN A 88 -16.70 2.79 -9.02
N ASP A 89 -15.96 2.42 -7.97
CA ASP A 89 -15.90 3.17 -6.71
C ASP A 89 -14.95 4.37 -6.75
N PHE A 90 -14.27 4.61 -7.87
CA PHE A 90 -13.28 5.68 -8.00
C PHE A 90 -13.82 7.05 -7.54
N ALA A 91 -15.05 7.41 -7.91
CA ALA A 91 -15.64 8.70 -7.52
C ALA A 91 -15.77 8.84 -6.00
N LYS A 92 -16.30 7.80 -5.33
CA LYS A 92 -16.48 7.77 -3.87
C LYS A 92 -15.13 7.83 -3.14
N VAL A 93 -14.16 7.04 -3.60
CA VAL A 93 -12.80 7.05 -3.05
C VAL A 93 -12.14 8.41 -3.25
N ASN A 94 -12.34 9.04 -4.40
CA ASN A 94 -11.74 10.33 -4.72
C ASN A 94 -12.31 11.46 -3.86
N GLU A 95 -13.62 11.42 -3.55
CA GLU A 95 -14.26 12.34 -2.61
C GLU A 95 -13.64 12.22 -1.22
N GLU A 96 -13.55 11.01 -0.67
CA GLU A 96 -12.97 10.80 0.65
C GLU A 96 -11.47 11.16 0.68
N TYR A 97 -10.72 10.76 -0.35
CA TYR A 97 -9.30 11.10 -0.52
C TYR A 97 -9.04 12.62 -0.50
N SER A 98 -9.93 13.40 -1.11
CA SER A 98 -9.78 14.86 -1.20
C SER A 98 -9.85 15.57 0.15
N LYS A 99 -10.45 14.93 1.17
CA LYS A 99 -10.55 15.45 2.53
C LYS A 99 -9.20 15.38 3.28
N PHE A 100 -8.32 14.47 2.89
CA PHE A 100 -6.99 14.30 3.50
C PHE A 100 -5.91 15.13 2.82
N PHE A 101 -6.03 15.35 1.50
CA PHE A 101 -5.06 16.10 0.69
C PHE A 101 -5.67 17.40 0.16
N THR A 102 -5.69 18.44 0.98
CA THR A 102 -6.44 19.69 0.74
C THR A 102 -5.67 20.76 -0.03
N GLU A 103 -4.35 20.86 0.16
CA GLU A 103 -3.52 21.92 -0.45
C GLU A 103 -2.75 21.38 -1.68
N SER A 104 -1.59 20.77 -1.45
CA SER A 104 -0.73 20.21 -2.50
C SER A 104 -1.01 18.72 -2.65
N LYS A 105 -1.87 18.37 -3.62
CA LYS A 105 -2.20 16.96 -3.89
C LYS A 105 -0.97 16.23 -4.43
N PRO A 106 -0.65 15.03 -3.90
CA PRO A 106 0.49 14.26 -4.40
C PRO A 106 0.26 13.79 -5.83
N ALA A 107 1.35 13.50 -6.54
CA ALA A 107 1.27 12.70 -7.76
C ALA A 107 0.53 11.39 -7.45
N ARG A 108 -0.28 10.88 -8.39
CA ARG A 108 -1.15 9.72 -8.13
C ARG A 108 -1.23 8.79 -9.32
N ALA A 109 -1.19 7.48 -9.04
CA ALA A 109 -1.65 6.44 -9.94
C ALA A 109 -2.85 5.75 -9.28
N ALA A 110 -3.92 5.51 -10.04
CA ALA A 110 -5.11 4.85 -9.54
C ALA A 110 -5.63 3.86 -10.58
N TYR A 111 -5.82 2.60 -10.19
CA TYR A 111 -6.27 1.54 -11.09
C TYR A 111 -6.88 0.39 -10.29
N GLN A 112 -7.73 -0.38 -10.98
CA GLN A 112 -8.27 -1.61 -10.43
C GLN A 112 -7.26 -2.74 -10.50
N VAL A 113 -7.23 -3.57 -9.45
CA VAL A 113 -6.42 -4.79 -9.38
C VAL A 113 -7.30 -6.01 -9.25
N ALA A 114 -6.78 -7.18 -9.64
CA ALA A 114 -7.53 -8.43 -9.58
C ALA A 114 -7.95 -8.81 -8.16
N ASN A 115 -7.08 -8.59 -7.17
CA ASN A 115 -7.35 -8.83 -5.76
C ASN A 115 -6.44 -7.93 -4.89
N LEU A 116 -6.97 -7.51 -3.74
CA LEU A 116 -6.19 -6.93 -2.64
C LEU A 116 -5.96 -7.99 -1.57
N PRO A 117 -4.91 -7.88 -0.73
CA PRO A 117 -4.71 -8.79 0.38
C PRO A 117 -5.95 -8.80 1.29
N LYS A 118 -6.76 -9.86 1.20
CA LYS A 118 -7.77 -10.16 2.20
C LYS A 118 -7.01 -10.58 3.45
N ILE A 119 -6.92 -9.71 4.46
CA ILE A 119 -6.58 -10.18 5.80
C ILE A 119 -7.81 -10.91 6.32
N MET A 120 -7.93 -12.15 5.84
CA MET A 120 -8.74 -13.23 6.37
C MET A 120 -7.87 -14.47 6.18
N VAL A 121 -6.96 -14.69 7.11
CA VAL A 121 -6.49 -16.05 7.37
C VAL A 121 -7.27 -16.46 8.60
N ASP A 122 -8.48 -16.99 8.41
CA ASP A 122 -9.11 -17.76 9.47
C ASP A 122 -8.16 -18.91 9.90
N GLU A 123 -8.33 -19.39 11.13
CA GLU A 123 -7.46 -20.41 11.74
C GLU A 123 -7.31 -21.66 10.85
N ALA A 124 -8.38 -22.03 10.12
CA ALA A 124 -8.41 -23.17 9.20
C ALA A 124 -7.54 -22.93 7.95
N THR A 125 -7.56 -21.72 7.40
CA THR A 125 -6.72 -21.28 6.29
C THR A 125 -5.27 -21.12 6.74
N ARG A 126 -5.01 -20.69 7.98
CA ARG A 126 -3.66 -20.60 8.56
C ARG A 126 -3.00 -21.97 8.70
N LYS A 127 -3.78 -22.96 9.14
CA LYS A 127 -3.38 -24.38 9.26
C LYS A 127 -3.22 -25.07 7.89
N THR A 128 -4.00 -24.65 6.90
CA THR A 128 -3.88 -25.11 5.50
C THR A 128 -2.66 -24.48 4.81
N LEU A 129 -2.41 -23.19 5.01
CA LEU A 129 -1.23 -22.50 4.46
C LEU A 129 0.09 -22.98 5.07
N SER A 130 0.11 -23.33 6.36
CA SER A 130 1.29 -23.92 7.00
C SER A 130 1.57 -25.37 6.59
N SER A 131 0.59 -26.05 5.97
CA SER A 131 0.71 -27.43 5.50
C SER A 131 0.87 -27.57 3.97
N ILE A 132 0.75 -26.48 3.21
CA ILE A 132 0.99 -26.47 1.76
C ILE A 132 2.51 -26.42 1.49
N PRO A 133 3.11 -27.45 0.85
CA PRO A 133 4.54 -27.44 0.50
C PRO A 133 4.91 -26.35 -0.52
N LEU A 134 3.90 -25.70 -1.11
CA LEU A 134 4.03 -24.74 -2.18
C LEU A 134 3.48 -23.33 -1.83
N MET A 135 4.30 -22.50 -1.18
CA MET A 135 4.75 -21.24 -1.80
C MET A 135 5.77 -21.51 -2.95
N ARG A 136 5.73 -22.72 -3.51
CA ARG A 136 6.53 -23.27 -4.58
C ARG A 136 5.63 -23.27 -5.83
N VAL A 137 5.36 -22.12 -6.43
CA VAL A 137 5.05 -21.95 -7.87
C VAL A 137 4.10 -22.99 -8.53
N LYS A 138 2.90 -22.63 -8.96
CA LYS A 138 2.67 -22.02 -10.29
C LYS A 138 1.61 -20.92 -10.22
N ALA A 139 2.07 -19.67 -10.27
CA ALA A 139 1.30 -18.62 -10.92
C ALA A 139 1.00 -19.09 -12.37
N GLY A 140 -0.14 -18.67 -12.94
CA GLY A 140 -0.55 -18.97 -14.31
C GLY A 140 0.52 -18.66 -15.37
N PRO A 141 0.27 -18.96 -16.65
CA PRO A 141 1.31 -19.00 -17.68
C PRO A 141 2.13 -17.70 -17.70
N ARG A 142 3.32 -17.76 -17.12
CA ARG A 142 4.35 -16.75 -17.31
C ARG A 142 5.00 -17.10 -18.64
N ASP A 143 4.41 -16.63 -19.73
CA ASP A 143 5.32 -16.30 -20.82
C ASP A 143 6.33 -15.30 -20.20
N LYS A 144 7.61 -15.64 -20.28
CA LYS A 144 8.64 -14.82 -19.63
C LYS A 144 8.84 -13.52 -20.40
N GLU A 145 8.51 -13.52 -21.69
CA GLU A 145 8.77 -12.39 -22.56
C GLU A 145 7.66 -11.35 -22.53
N ALA A 146 6.38 -11.70 -22.72
CA ALA A 146 5.32 -10.69 -22.74
C ALA A 146 5.08 -10.08 -21.36
N TRP A 147 5.26 -10.83 -20.27
CA TRP A 147 5.20 -10.25 -18.92
C TRP A 147 6.34 -9.25 -18.66
N VAL A 148 7.58 -9.57 -19.08
CA VAL A 148 8.74 -8.66 -18.94
C VAL A 148 8.63 -7.48 -19.90
N THR A 149 8.13 -7.69 -21.11
CA THR A 149 7.89 -6.63 -22.11
C THR A 149 6.84 -5.65 -21.61
N ARG A 150 5.70 -6.14 -21.10
CA ARG A 150 4.64 -5.28 -20.56
C ARG A 150 5.14 -4.45 -19.37
N LEU A 151 5.91 -5.06 -18.45
CA LEU A 151 6.52 -4.35 -17.32
C LEU A 151 7.57 -3.33 -17.76
N LYS A 152 8.38 -3.66 -18.78
CA LYS A 152 9.36 -2.72 -19.35
C LYS A 152 8.68 -1.53 -20.01
N GLU A 153 7.60 -1.75 -20.76
CA GLU A 153 6.82 -0.68 -21.38
C GLU A 153 6.17 0.25 -20.33
N GLU A 154 5.60 -0.34 -19.27
CA GLU A 154 4.99 0.41 -18.16
C GLU A 154 6.03 1.23 -17.36
N TYR A 155 7.21 0.65 -17.09
CA TYR A 155 8.29 1.35 -16.38
C TYR A 155 9.03 2.38 -17.25
N GLN A 156 9.24 2.10 -18.54
CA GLN A 156 9.88 3.05 -19.46
C GLN A 156 8.99 4.25 -19.78
N GLY A 157 7.67 4.10 -19.74
CA GLY A 157 6.73 5.22 -19.84
C GLY A 157 6.79 6.21 -18.66
N LEU A 158 7.22 5.74 -17.48
CA LEU A 158 7.29 6.55 -16.26
C LEU A 158 8.62 7.30 -16.08
N ILE A 159 9.65 7.00 -16.88
CA ILE A 159 10.98 7.63 -16.83
C ILE A 159 11.23 8.46 -18.09
N LYS A 160 10.32 9.39 -18.41
CA LYS A 160 10.65 10.56 -19.23
C LYS A 160 10.61 11.80 -18.34
N VAL A 161 11.65 11.95 -17.52
CA VAL A 161 12.05 13.27 -17.04
C VAL A 161 12.97 13.84 -18.11
N SER A 162 12.42 14.67 -18.99
CA SER A 162 13.19 15.46 -19.94
C SER A 162 14.20 16.32 -19.16
N HIS A 163 15.47 16.20 -19.55
CA HIS A 163 16.52 17.13 -19.17
C HIS A 163 16.25 18.51 -19.78
#